data_AF-A0A852JBY9-F1
#
_entry.id   AF-A0A852JBY9-F1
#
_cell.length_a   1.000
_cell.length_b   1.000
_cell.length_c   1.000
_cell.angle_alpha   90.00
_cell.angle_beta   90.00
_cell.angle_gamma   90.00
#
_symmetry.space_group_name_H-M   'P 1'
#
loop_
_entity.id
_entity.type
_entity.pdbx_description
1 polymer ?
#
loop_
_entity_poly.entity_id
_entity_poly.type
_entity_poly.pdbx_seq_one_letter_code
_entity_poly.pdbx_strand_id
1 'polypeptide(L)' 'QGPQCQLCQPLFVGSARAGGSCRPCQAFCSGHAEVCLTRQELERARSDPQRYPLH' A
#
# COMPACT_ATOMS: atom_id res chain seq x y z
N GLN A 1 1.71 4.18 7.43
CA GLN A 1 0.71 5.22 7.06
C GLN A 1 -0.39 5.30 8.12
N GLY A 2 -1.15 6.39 8.11
CA GLY A 2 -2.25 6.64 9.03
C GLY A 2 -1.81 7.35 10.33
N PRO A 3 -2.75 7.97 11.07
CA PRO A 3 -2.44 8.78 12.26
C PRO A 3 -1.68 8.04 13.38
N GLN A 4 -1.82 6.72 13.43
CA GLN A 4 -1.23 5.85 14.45
C GLN A 4 -0.40 4.73 13.78
N CYS A 5 0.12 4.99 12.58
CA CYS A 5 0.92 4.03 11.81
C CYS A 5 0.20 2.70 11.53
N GLN A 6 -1.13 2.68 11.58
CA GLN A 6 -1.93 1.45 11.51
C GLN A 6 -2.12 0.89 10.10
N LEU A 7 -1.77 1.67 9.07
CA LEU A 7 -1.90 1.29 7.66
C LEU A 7 -0.50 1.05 7.07
N CYS A 8 -0.37 0.07 6.18
CA CYS A 8 0.86 -0.11 5.41
C CYS A 8 1.13 1.07 4.47
N GLN A 9 2.37 1.23 4.01
CA GLN A 9 2.68 2.17 2.92
C GLN A 9 2.04 1.71 1.60
N PRO A 10 1.87 2.61 0.62
CA PRO A 10 1.32 2.20 -0.68
C PRO A 10 2.19 1.08 -1.25
N LEU A 11 1.58 0.11 -1.93
CA LEU A 11 2.25 -1.07 -2.49
C LEU A 11 2.80 -2.06 -1.44
N PHE A 12 2.46 -1.89 -0.17
CA PHE A 12 2.75 -2.87 0.88
C PHE A 12 1.45 -3.44 1.47
N VAL A 13 1.48 -4.73 1.78
CA VAL A 13 0.33 -5.49 2.27
C VAL A 13 0.61 -6.12 3.62
N GLY A 14 -0.45 -6.38 4.38
CA GLY A 14 -0.38 -6.91 5.73
C GLY A 14 -1.01 -5.97 6.74
N SER A 15 -0.64 -6.13 8.01
CA SER A 15 -1.11 -5.31 9.12
C SER A 15 0.08 -4.66 9.79
N ALA A 16 0.03 -3.35 10.00
CA ALA A 16 1.02 -2.64 10.81
C ALA A 16 0.66 -2.63 12.31
N ARG A 17 -0.44 -3.30 12.70
CA ARG A 17 -0.93 -3.33 14.08
C ARG A 17 -0.40 -4.57 14.81
N ALA A 18 -0.27 -4.45 16.14
CA ALA A 18 -0.08 -5.57 17.07
C ALA A 18 1.03 -6.56 16.67
N GLY A 19 2.20 -6.04 16.27
CA GLY A 19 3.34 -6.87 15.85
C GLY A 19 3.22 -7.47 14.45
N GLY A 20 2.18 -7.14 13.69
CA GLY A 20 2.11 -7.45 12.27
C GLY A 20 3.18 -6.70 11.48
N SER A 21 3.49 -7.21 10.27
CA SER A 21 4.42 -6.58 9.35
C SER A 21 3.76 -6.25 8.02
N CYS A 22 4.26 -5.19 7.39
CA CYS A 22 3.95 -4.83 6.02
C CYS A 22 5.01 -5.43 5.10
N ARG A 23 4.58 -6.19 4.10
CA ARG A 23 5.46 -6.84 3.11
C ARG A 23 5.24 -6.22 1.73
N PRO A 24 6.28 -6.15 0.87
CA PRO A 24 6.13 -5.65 -0.50
C PRO A 24 5.09 -6.45 -1.28
N CYS A 25 4.27 -5.77 -2.08
CA CYS A 25 3.24 -6.39 -2.91
C CYS A 25 3.80 -7.51 -3.79
N GLN A 26 4.90 -7.23 -4.49
CA GLN A 26 5.56 -8.17 -5.38
C GLN A 26 5.92 -9.49 -4.68
N ALA A 27 6.45 -9.40 -3.46
CA ALA A 27 6.80 -10.59 -2.67
C ALA A 27 5.56 -11.35 -2.18
N PHE A 28 4.48 -10.64 -1.83
CA PHE A 28 3.23 -11.25 -1.40
C PHE A 28 2.48 -11.93 -2.57
N CYS A 29 2.43 -11.26 -3.72
CA CYS A 29 1.80 -11.74 -4.94
C CYS A 29 2.70 -12.68 -5.76
N SER A 30 3.84 -13.13 -5.21
CA SER A 30 4.77 -14.04 -5.88
C SER A 30 5.18 -13.59 -7.29
N GLY A 31 5.34 -12.28 -7.49
CA GLY A 31 5.69 -11.68 -8.79
C GLY A 31 4.54 -11.56 -9.79
N HIS A 32 3.32 -12.00 -9.46
CA HIS A 32 2.16 -11.89 -10.37
C HIS A 32 1.54 -10.49 -10.38
N ALA A 33 1.90 -9.63 -9.43
CA ALA A 33 1.49 -8.24 -9.40
C ALA A 33 2.58 -7.38 -8.75
N GLU A 34 2.94 -6.27 -9.39
CA GLU A 34 3.88 -5.27 -8.85
C GLU A 34 3.14 -4.19 -8.05
N VAL A 35 1.87 -3.93 -8.41
CA VAL A 35 1.03 -2.92 -7.78
C VAL A 35 -0.17 -3.55 -7.10
N CYS A 36 -0.35 -3.27 -5.80
CA CYS A 36 -1.60 -3.51 -5.10
C CYS A 36 -1.97 -2.30 -4.25
N LEU A 37 -3.24 -1.93 -4.36
CA LEU A 37 -3.79 -0.70 -3.82
C LEU A 37 -5.19 -0.99 -3.28
N THR A 38 -5.52 -0.38 -2.16
CA THR A 38 -6.91 -0.26 -1.73
C THR A 38 -7.66 0.71 -2.64
N ARG A 39 -9.00 0.62 -2.63
CA ARG A 39 -9.86 1.53 -3.40
C ARG A 39 -9.62 3.01 -3.04
N GLN A 40 -9.38 3.30 -1.76
CA GLN A 40 -9.06 4.64 -1.28
C GLN A 40 -7.69 5.13 -1.78
N GLU A 41 -6.69 4.25 -1.86
CA GLU A 41 -5.39 4.60 -2.43
C GLU A 41 -5.48 4.88 -3.92
N LEU A 42 -6.27 4.08 -4.66
CA LEU A 42 -6.53 4.33 -6.07
C LEU A 42 -7.24 5.67 -6.29
N GLU A 43 -8.23 6.00 -5.46
CA GLU A 43 -8.93 7.29 -5.51
C GLU A 43 -7.98 8.46 -5.23
N ARG A 44 -7.10 8.35 -4.22
CA ARG A 44 -6.09 9.38 -3.91
C ARG A 44 -5.08 9.57 -5.04
N ALA A 45 -4.58 8.48 -5.60
CA ALA A 45 -3.66 8.50 -6.74
C ALA A 45 -4.30 9.13 -7.99
N ARG A 46 -5.60 8.90 -8.22
CA ARG A 46 -6.36 9.55 -9.29
C ARG A 46 -6.56 11.05 -9.04
N SER A 47 -6.78 11.45 -7.79
CA SER A 47 -6.99 12.86 -7.45
C SER A 47 -5.70 13.69 -7.44
N ASP A 48 -4.56 13.10 -7.05
CA ASP A 48 -3.25 13.77 -6.96
C ASP A 48 -2.11 12.79 -7.32
N PRO A 49 -1.85 12.60 -8.62
CA PRO A 49 -0.85 11.65 -9.09
C PRO A 49 0.59 12.03 -8.73
N GLN A 50 0.87 13.33 -8.50
CA GLN A 50 2.23 13.77 -8.14
C GLN A 50 2.56 13.46 -6.69
N ARG A 51 1.57 13.54 -5.80
CA ARG A 51 1.74 13.22 -4.38
C ARG A 51 1.59 11.72 -4.08
N TYR A 52 0.81 10.99 -4.87
CA TYR A 52 0.55 9.56 -4.69
C TYR A 52 0.77 8.78 -5.99
N PRO A 53 2.02 8.72 -6.48
CA PRO A 53 2.30 8.00 -7.71
C PRO A 53 2.19 6.48 -7.55
N LEU A 54 1.89 5.80 -8.67
CA LEU A 54 1.67 4.34 -8.74
C LEU A 54 2.79 3.58 -9.48
N HIS A 55 4.01 4.13 -9.50
CA HIS A 55 5.16 3.54 -10.20
C HIS A 55 5.87 2.45 -9.39
#